data_AF-A0A7X7GQ19-F1
#
_entry.id   AF-A0A7X7GQ19-F1
#
_cell.length_a   1.000
_cell.length_b   1.000
_cell.length_c   1.000
_cell.angle_alpha   90.00
_cell.angle_beta   90.00
_cell.angle_gamma   90.00
#
_symmetry.space_group_name_H-M   'P 1'
#
loop_
_entity.id
_entity.type
_entity.pdbx_description
1 polymer ?
#
loop_
_entity_poly.entity_id
_entity_poly.type
_entity_poly.pdbx_seq_one_letter_code
_entity_poly.pdbx_strand_id
1 'polypeptide(L)'
;MKGRAESGRCRRGALWLLCLACLACVACERKAPGPFECEAAGARALGITHRSQLSDPRVKQALDLWTVECLTTPFDRQLLRCVEETGRAQLCLHDFRRRHPELLPPDQRPSGLRRR
;
A
#
# COMPACT_ATOMS: atom_id res chain seq x y z
N MET A 1 -24.35 13.19 -60.47
CA MET A 1 -25.22 12.77 -59.34
C MET A 1 -25.02 11.28 -59.07
N LYS A 2 -24.79 10.89 -57.79
CA LYS A 2 -24.54 9.56 -57.17
C LYS A 2 -23.17 9.60 -56.46
N GLY A 3 -23.00 9.48 -55.15
CA GLY A 3 -23.87 9.11 -54.03
C GLY A 3 -22.94 8.45 -53.00
N ARG A 4 -22.34 9.23 -52.09
CA ARG A 4 -21.46 8.75 -51.01
C ARG A 4 -22.30 8.16 -49.89
N ALA A 5 -21.95 6.96 -49.41
CA ALA A 5 -21.98 6.59 -47.98
C ALA A 5 -21.51 5.13 -47.78
N GLU A 6 -20.20 4.91 -47.81
CA GLU A 6 -19.57 3.82 -47.05
C GLU A 6 -19.40 4.31 -45.61
N SER A 7 -19.84 3.53 -44.59
CA SER A 7 -19.26 3.46 -43.22
C SER A 7 -20.24 2.92 -42.18
N GLY A 8 -20.49 1.60 -42.18
CA GLY A 8 -21.36 0.94 -41.20
C GLY A 8 -20.66 -0.03 -40.24
N ARG A 9 -19.35 -0.29 -40.39
CA ARG A 9 -18.68 -1.42 -39.70
C ARG A 9 -17.61 -1.02 -38.67
N CYS A 10 -17.04 0.18 -38.75
CA CYS A 10 -15.98 0.62 -37.82
C CYS A 10 -16.48 1.06 -36.43
N ARG A 11 -17.79 1.28 -36.27
CA ARG A 11 -18.35 1.92 -35.05
C ARG A 11 -18.44 0.98 -33.84
N ARG A 12 -18.47 -0.35 -34.05
CA ARG A 12 -18.63 -1.34 -32.96
C ARG A 12 -17.29 -1.78 -32.35
N GLY A 13 -16.24 -1.89 -33.17
CA GLY A 13 -14.89 -2.25 -32.70
C GLY A 13 -14.20 -1.11 -31.94
N ALA A 14 -14.43 0.13 -32.36
CA ALA A 14 -13.90 1.31 -31.69
C ALA A 14 -14.46 1.48 -30.27
N LEU A 15 -15.74 1.14 -30.04
CA LEU A 15 -16.36 1.24 -28.72
C LEU A 15 -15.76 0.25 -27.71
N TRP A 16 -15.47 -0.98 -28.16
CA TRP A 16 -14.85 -2.03 -27.34
C TRP A 16 -13.40 -1.70 -26.97
N LEU A 17 -12.63 -1.15 -27.91
CA LEU A 17 -11.26 -0.70 -27.66
C LEU A 17 -11.22 0.49 -26.68
N LEU A 18 -12.18 1.41 -26.78
CA LEU A 18 -12.29 2.55 -25.86
C LEU A 18 -12.68 2.11 -24.43
N CYS A 19 -13.58 1.12 -24.30
CA CYS A 19 -13.93 0.53 -23.01
C CYS A 19 -12.76 -0.22 -22.35
N LEU A 20 -11.95 -0.95 -23.12
CA LEU A 20 -10.77 -1.64 -22.59
C LEU A 20 -9.68 -0.66 -22.12
N ALA A 21 -9.50 0.46 -22.83
CA ALA A 21 -8.56 1.51 -22.44
C ALA A 21 -8.97 2.22 -21.13
N CYS A 22 -10.26 2.45 -20.91
CA CYS A 22 -10.75 3.02 -19.65
C CYS A 22 -10.57 2.08 -18.45
N LEU A 23 -10.64 0.76 -18.64
CA LEU A 23 -10.43 -0.21 -17.56
C LEU A 23 -8.96 -0.26 -17.07
N ALA A 24 -7.99 0.03 -17.95
CA ALA A 24 -6.57 0.04 -17.58
C ALA A 24 -6.18 1.21 -16.66
N CYS A 25 -6.93 2.32 -16.66
CA CYS A 25 -6.64 3.48 -15.81
C CYS A 25 -7.03 3.27 -14.34
N VAL A 26 -7.91 2.32 -14.02
CA VAL A 26 -8.38 2.09 -12.64
C VAL A 26 -7.45 1.15 -11.86
N ALA A 27 -6.44 0.57 -12.51
CA ALA A 27 -5.54 -0.42 -11.89
C ALA A 27 -4.23 0.15 -11.31
N CYS A 28 -3.97 1.46 -11.46
CA CYS A 28 -2.72 2.10 -11.02
C CYS A 28 -2.84 2.95 -9.75
N GLU A 29 -3.88 2.77 -8.93
CA GLU A 29 -4.01 3.46 -7.64
C GLU A 29 -3.51 2.65 -6.44
N ARG A 30 -2.61 1.68 -6.64
CA ARG A 30 -1.77 1.19 -5.55
C ARG A 30 -0.63 2.17 -5.30
N LYS A 31 -0.97 3.38 -4.86
CA LYS A 31 0.01 4.37 -4.40
C LYS A 31 0.59 3.86 -3.07
N ALA A 32 1.77 3.25 -3.16
CA ALA A 32 2.57 2.89 -2.00
C ALA A 32 2.68 4.09 -1.06
N PRO A 33 2.69 3.87 0.27
CA PRO A 33 2.83 4.95 1.22
C PRO A 33 4.12 5.73 0.96
N GLY A 34 4.02 7.06 1.05
CA GLY A 34 5.17 7.94 0.86
C GLY A 34 6.09 7.92 2.08
N PRO A 35 7.35 8.38 1.94
CA PRO A 35 8.30 8.43 3.05
C PRO A 35 7.78 9.22 4.26
N PHE A 36 7.01 10.29 4.03
CA PHE A 36 6.41 11.10 5.09
C PHE A 36 5.35 10.34 5.91
N GLU A 37 4.53 9.50 5.25
CA GLU A 37 3.50 8.70 5.94
C GLU A 37 4.15 7.62 6.83
N CYS A 38 5.26 7.03 6.34
CA CYS A 38 6.06 6.07 7.10
C CYS A 38 6.73 6.72 8.33
N GLU A 39 7.33 7.90 8.18
CA GLU A 39 7.92 8.64 9.31
C GLU A 39 6.86 9.02 10.35
N ALA A 40 5.70 9.52 9.91
CA ALA A 40 4.63 9.92 10.83
C ALA A 40 4.10 8.72 11.65
N ALA A 41 3.86 7.59 10.98
CA ALA A 41 3.47 6.35 11.66
C ALA A 41 4.59 5.83 12.58
N GLY A 42 5.86 5.91 12.16
CA GLY A 42 7.02 5.51 12.95
C GLY A 42 7.19 6.34 14.21
N ALA A 43 7.02 7.65 14.10
CA ALA A 43 7.08 8.56 15.24
C ALA A 43 6.00 8.21 16.28
N ARG A 44 4.77 7.91 15.81
CA ARG A 44 3.68 7.46 16.68
C ARG A 44 3.95 6.07 17.29
N ALA A 45 4.46 5.13 16.50
CA ALA A 45 4.83 3.79 16.95
C ALA A 45 5.88 3.81 18.07
N LEU A 46 6.85 4.72 17.96
CA LEU A 46 7.95 4.89 18.90
C LEU A 46 7.60 5.83 20.07
N GLY A 47 6.38 6.37 20.11
CA GLY A 47 5.95 7.30 21.16
C GLY A 47 6.68 8.65 21.14
N ILE A 48 7.20 9.06 19.97
CA ILE A 48 7.87 10.33 19.77
C ILE A 48 6.81 11.43 19.70
N THR A 49 6.75 12.26 20.75
CA THR A 49 5.84 13.41 20.84
C THR A 49 6.55 14.73 20.56
N HIS A 50 7.86 14.80 20.80
CA HIS A 50 8.64 16.02 20.63
C HIS A 50 9.88 15.78 19.77
N ARG A 51 10.19 16.76 18.90
CA ARG A 51 11.41 16.73 18.06
C ARG A 51 12.71 16.63 18.87
N SER A 52 12.72 17.10 20.12
CA SER A 52 13.88 16.99 21.01
C SER A 52 14.28 15.54 21.32
N GLN A 53 13.36 14.58 21.20
CA GLN A 53 13.65 13.15 21.39
C GLN A 53 14.49 12.58 20.22
N LEU A 54 14.46 13.21 19.03
CA LEU A 54 15.30 12.84 17.90
C LEU A 54 16.77 13.25 18.08
N SER A 55 17.08 14.02 19.13
CA SER A 55 18.46 14.30 19.53
C SER A 55 19.16 13.07 20.10
N ASP A 56 18.41 12.08 20.59
CA ASP A 56 18.96 10.78 20.97
C ASP A 56 19.24 9.96 19.69
N PRO A 57 20.49 9.58 19.43
CA PRO A 57 20.85 8.81 18.24
C PRO A 57 20.12 7.47 18.16
N ARG A 58 19.75 6.85 19.30
CA ARG A 58 19.02 5.58 19.32
C ARG A 58 17.58 5.73 18.83
N VAL A 59 16.91 6.80 19.27
CA VAL A 59 15.53 7.10 18.86
C VAL A 59 15.48 7.44 17.38
N LYS A 60 16.42 8.28 16.92
CA LYS A 60 16.54 8.61 15.50
C LYS A 60 16.78 7.36 14.64
N GLN A 61 17.72 6.51 15.04
CA GLN A 61 18.04 5.29 14.30
C GLN A 61 16.86 4.30 14.29
N ALA A 62 16.09 4.20 15.37
CA ALA A 62 14.87 3.40 15.40
C ALA A 62 13.79 3.92 14.43
N LEU A 63 13.65 5.25 14.32
CA LEU A 63 12.72 5.87 13.37
C LEU A 63 13.17 5.67 11.91
N ASP A 64 14.47 5.79 11.64
CA ASP A 64 15.05 5.54 10.32
C ASP A 64 14.84 4.07 9.91
N LEU A 65 15.09 3.12 10.82
CA LEU A 65 14.85 1.69 10.57
C LEU A 65 13.38 1.40 10.25
N TRP A 66 12.44 1.96 11.02
CA TRP A 66 11.01 1.84 10.75
C TRP A 66 10.66 2.41 9.36
N THR A 67 11.19 3.58 9.02
CA THR A 67 10.93 4.25 7.75
C THR A 67 11.45 3.42 6.58
N VAL A 68 12.66 2.88 6.69
CA VAL A 68 13.22 1.94 5.70
C VAL A 68 12.34 0.71 5.58
N GLU A 69 11.98 0.06 6.69
CA GLU A 69 11.14 -1.12 6.70
C GLU A 69 9.77 -0.86 6.06
N CYS A 70 9.16 0.29 6.35
CA CYS A 70 7.89 0.71 5.75
C CYS A 70 7.98 0.97 4.24
N LEU A 71 9.13 1.43 3.74
CA LEU A 71 9.35 1.68 2.32
C LEU A 71 9.78 0.42 1.55
N THR A 72 10.47 -0.51 2.19
CA THR A 72 10.95 -1.75 1.56
C THR A 72 9.92 -2.88 1.65
N THR A 73 9.00 -2.82 2.61
CA THR A 73 7.95 -3.81 2.82
C THR A 73 6.64 -3.27 2.25
N PRO A 74 5.74 -4.08 1.66
CA PRO A 74 4.48 -3.58 1.15
C PRO A 74 3.48 -3.34 2.30
N PHE A 75 3.80 -2.42 3.20
CA PHE A 75 2.89 -1.94 4.22
C PHE A 75 1.70 -1.28 3.55
N ASP A 76 0.51 -1.68 3.96
CA ASP A 76 -0.71 -1.10 3.44
C ASP A 76 -1.09 0.13 4.26
N ARG A 77 -1.84 1.06 3.65
CA ARG A 77 -2.29 2.29 4.34
C ARG A 77 -3.13 2.00 5.59
N GLN A 78 -3.77 0.84 5.66
CA GLN A 78 -4.59 0.44 6.81
C GLN A 78 -3.72 0.15 8.04
N LEU A 79 -2.52 -0.43 7.86
CA LEU A 79 -1.52 -0.55 8.92
C LEU A 79 -1.10 0.83 9.41
N LEU A 80 -0.66 1.72 8.51
CA LEU A 80 -0.17 3.05 8.90
C LEU A 80 -1.23 3.87 9.63
N ARG A 81 -2.47 3.84 9.15
CA ARG A 81 -3.60 4.50 9.82
C ARG A 81 -3.87 3.93 11.20
N CYS A 82 -3.84 2.61 11.36
CA CYS A 82 -4.00 1.98 12.67
C CYS A 82 -2.92 2.43 13.66
N VAL A 83 -1.66 2.50 13.20
CA VAL A 83 -0.54 2.96 14.04
C VAL A 83 -0.70 4.43 14.39
N GLU A 84 -1.12 5.26 13.44
CA GLU A 84 -1.34 6.68 13.65
C GLU A 84 -2.47 6.98 14.64
N GLU A 85 -3.59 6.24 14.55
CA GLU A 85 -4.76 6.42 15.41
C GLU A 85 -4.57 5.85 16.83
N THR A 86 -3.93 4.68 16.94
CA THR A 86 -3.84 3.95 18.21
C THR A 86 -2.50 4.10 18.93
N GLY A 87 -1.44 4.43 18.20
CA GLY A 87 -0.06 4.36 18.68
C GLY A 87 0.44 2.94 18.97
N ARG A 88 -0.36 1.89 18.72
CA ARG A 88 -0.05 0.50 19.09
C ARG A 88 0.47 -0.28 17.89
N ALA A 89 1.71 0.01 17.48
CA ALA A 89 2.36 -0.62 16.33
C ALA A 89 2.29 -2.15 16.33
N GLN A 90 2.52 -2.81 17.46
CA GLN A 90 2.52 -4.27 17.55
C GLN A 90 1.15 -4.90 17.23
N LEU A 91 0.05 -4.28 17.67
CA LEU A 91 -1.30 -4.76 17.39
C LEU A 91 -1.67 -4.54 15.91
N CYS A 92 -1.34 -3.36 15.38
CA CYS A 92 -1.59 -3.05 13.98
C CYS A 92 -0.78 -3.95 13.04
N LEU A 93 0.49 -4.24 13.38
CA LEU A 93 1.33 -5.20 12.66
C LEU A 93 0.81 -6.63 12.76
N HIS A 94 0.19 -7.01 13.87
CA HIS A 94 -0.47 -8.32 13.99
C HIS A 94 -1.66 -8.43 13.03
N ASP A 95 -2.53 -7.43 12.98
CA ASP A 95 -3.67 -7.44 12.06
C ASP A 95 -3.27 -7.31 10.59
N PHE A 96 -2.18 -6.58 10.29
CA PHE A 96 -1.54 -6.60 8.98
C PHE A 96 -1.08 -8.00 8.58
N ARG A 97 -0.34 -8.68 9.47
CA ARG A 97 0.13 -10.06 9.24
C ARG A 97 -1.01 -11.05 9.02
N ARG A 98 -2.15 -10.86 9.69
CA ARG A 98 -3.37 -11.66 9.46
C ARG A 98 -3.99 -11.44 8.09
N ARG A 99 -3.95 -10.21 7.57
CA ARG A 99 -4.48 -9.85 6.24
C ARG A 99 -3.54 -10.24 5.09
N HIS A 100 -2.23 -10.30 5.37
CA HIS A 100 -1.19 -10.58 4.40
C HIS A 100 -0.30 -11.78 4.80
N PRO A 101 -0.87 -12.99 4.94
CA PRO A 101 -0.10 -14.17 5.32
C PRO A 101 1.00 -14.54 4.31
N GLU A 102 0.88 -14.12 3.05
CA GLU A 102 1.89 -14.33 2.01
C GLU A 102 3.21 -13.59 2.25
N LEU A 103 3.18 -12.47 2.98
CA LEU A 103 4.35 -11.66 3.30
C LEU A 103 5.12 -12.19 4.52
N LEU A 104 4.56 -13.15 5.26
CA LEU A 104 5.21 -13.75 6.41
C LEU A 104 6.35 -14.67 5.98
N PRO A 105 7.48 -14.65 6.70
CA PRO A 105 8.50 -15.69 6.61
C PRO A 105 7.87 -17.07 6.78
N PRO A 106 8.36 -18.10 6.08
CA PRO A 106 7.75 -19.43 6.11
C PRO A 106 7.60 -20.02 7.53
N ASP A 107 8.53 -19.72 8.43
CA ASP A 107 8.47 -20.15 9.85
C ASP A 107 7.36 -19.48 10.68
N GLN A 108 6.81 -18.35 10.22
CA GLN A 108 5.75 -17.61 10.92
C GLN A 108 4.37 -17.75 10.25
N ARG A 109 4.26 -18.56 9.19
CA ARG A 109 2.97 -18.80 8.54
C ARG A 109 2.11 -19.67 9.45
N PRO A 110 0.88 -19.26 9.79
CA PRO A 110 -0.02 -20.11 10.55
C PRO A 110 -0.25 -21.41 9.78
N SER A 111 0.07 -22.55 10.38
CA SER A 111 0.09 -23.89 9.78
C SER A 111 -1.26 -24.40 9.25
N GLY A 112 -2.29 -23.56 9.26
CA GLY A 112 -3.65 -23.86 8.82
C GLY A 112 -3.95 -23.53 7.35
N LEU A 113 -3.07 -22.85 6.62
CA LEU A 113 -3.29 -22.56 5.18
C LEU A 113 -2.89 -23.76 4.30
N ARG A 114 -3.46 -24.95 4.59
CA ARG A 114 -3.49 -26.04 3.62
C ARG A 114 -4.37 -25.59 2.46
N ARG A 115 -3.75 -25.23 1.33
CA ARG A 115 -4.43 -25.17 0.04
C ARG A 115 -5.20 -26.49 -0.14
N ARG A 116 -6.53 -26.38 -0.22
CA ARG A 116 -7.40 -27.43 -0.70
C ARG A 116 -7.81 -27.08 -2.11
#